data_AF-A0A954QEU6-F1
#
_entry.id   AF-A0A954QEU6-F1
#
_cell.length_a   1.000
_cell.length_b   1.000
_cell.length_c   1.000
_cell.angle_alpha   90.00
_cell.angle_beta   90.00
_cell.angle_gamma   90.00
#
_symmetry.space_group_name_H-M   'P 1'
#
loop_
_entity.id
_entity.type
_entity.pdbx_description
1 polymer ?
#
loop_
_entity_poly.entity_id
_entity_poly.type
_entity_poly.pdbx_seq_one_letter_code
_entity_poly.pdbx_strand_id
1 'polypeptide(L)'
;MLVLGRKENESILIGENIRVTIIGRSGSSIKIGIDAPGNVKVLRGELKTCLPPPAQMPSGPVLSSGPALPGRMTTGCDLESAPF
;
A
#
# COMPACT_ATOMS: atom_id res chain seq x y z
N MET A 1 -23.18 -3.54 -7.90
CA MET A 1 -23.21 -5.01 -7.82
C MET A 1 -23.82 -5.53 -9.10
N LEU A 2 -23.13 -6.40 -9.84
CA LEU A 2 -23.64 -7.05 -11.06
C LEU A 2 -23.81 -8.54 -10.79
N VAL A 3 -24.96 -9.11 -11.15
CA VAL A 3 -25.28 -10.52 -10.89
C VAL A 3 -25.43 -11.25 -12.22
N LEU A 4 -24.61 -12.28 -12.43
CA LEU A 4 -24.62 -13.09 -13.64
C LEU A 4 -24.79 -14.56 -13.26
N GLY A 5 -25.80 -15.21 -13.83
CA GLY A 5 -25.93 -16.66 -13.76
C GLY A 5 -25.05 -17.32 -14.82
N ARG A 6 -24.16 -18.22 -14.39
CA ARG A 6 -23.26 -19.00 -15.26
C ARG A 6 -23.34 -20.48 -14.91
N LYS A 7 -23.21 -21.34 -15.90
CA LYS A 7 -23.05 -22.80 -15.78
C LYS A 7 -21.56 -23.19 -15.73
N GLU A 8 -21.32 -24.47 -15.47
CA GLU A 8 -19.97 -25.04 -15.49
C GLU A 8 -19.33 -24.87 -16.87
N ASN A 9 -18.03 -24.58 -16.89
CA ASN A 9 -17.22 -24.24 -18.07
C ASN A 9 -17.57 -22.92 -18.77
N GLU A 10 -18.47 -22.10 -18.22
CA GLU A 10 -18.64 -20.74 -18.71
C GLU A 10 -17.64 -19.78 -18.08
N SER A 11 -17.29 -18.73 -18.82
CA SER A 11 -16.36 -17.70 -18.38
C SER A 11 -16.96 -16.30 -18.45
N ILE A 12 -16.45 -15.42 -17.58
CA ILE A 12 -16.81 -14.01 -17.44
C ILE A 12 -15.54 -13.22 -17.66
N LEU A 13 -15.59 -12.23 -18.56
CA LEU A 13 -14.51 -11.28 -18.78
C LEU A 13 -14.76 -10.02 -17.97
N ILE A 14 -13.74 -9.57 -17.25
CA ILE A 14 -13.75 -8.31 -16.48
C ILE A 14 -12.64 -7.43 -17.03
N GLY A 15 -13.01 -6.29 -17.60
CA GLY A 15 -12.08 -5.46 -18.38
C GLY A 15 -11.57 -6.23 -19.60
N GLU A 16 -10.28 -6.12 -19.90
CA GLU A 16 -9.67 -6.77 -21.07
C GLU A 16 -8.80 -7.98 -20.74
N ASN A 17 -8.33 -8.07 -19.49
CA ASN A 17 -7.26 -9.01 -19.11
C ASN A 17 -7.65 -9.99 -18.00
N ILE A 18 -8.85 -9.89 -17.43
CA ILE A 18 -9.26 -10.78 -16.32
C ILE A 18 -10.37 -11.69 -16.83
N ARG A 19 -10.12 -13.01 -16.79
CA ARG A 19 -11.09 -14.04 -17.14
C ARG A 19 -11.40 -14.91 -15.93
N VAL A 20 -12.65 -14.94 -15.54
CA VAL A 20 -13.16 -15.76 -14.44
C VAL A 20 -13.93 -16.93 -15.03
N THR A 21 -13.47 -18.15 -14.80
CA THR A 21 -14.08 -19.38 -15.33
C THR A 21 -14.69 -20.19 -14.21
N ILE A 22 -15.93 -20.63 -14.36
CA ILE A 22 -16.53 -21.58 -13.42
C ILE A 22 -16.08 -22.99 -13.81
N ILE A 23 -15.19 -23.57 -13.03
CA ILE A 23 -14.63 -24.91 -13.31
C ILE A 23 -15.65 -26.00 -12.96
N GLY A 24 -16.42 -25.78 -11.90
CA GLY A 24 -17.47 -26.71 -11.52
C GLY A 24 -18.11 -26.37 -10.19
N ARG A 25 -19.22 -27.04 -9.89
CA ARG A 25 -19.91 -26.90 -8.61
C ARG A 25 -19.92 -28.24 -7.88
N SER A 26 -19.45 -28.24 -6.64
CA SER A 26 -19.48 -29.41 -5.77
C SER A 26 -20.32 -29.07 -4.54
N GLY A 27 -21.58 -29.50 -4.56
CA GLY A 27 -22.54 -29.24 -3.48
C GLY A 27 -22.72 -27.74 -3.20
N SER A 28 -22.19 -27.30 -2.06
CA SER A 28 -22.16 -25.90 -1.60
C SER A 28 -20.94 -25.11 -2.05
N SER A 29 -19.88 -25.78 -2.52
CA SER A 29 -18.62 -25.15 -2.93
C SER A 29 -18.57 -24.98 -4.44
N ILE A 30 -18.05 -23.85 -4.91
CA ILE A 30 -17.86 -23.56 -6.33
C ILE A 30 -16.37 -23.45 -6.60
N LYS A 31 -15.90 -24.16 -7.63
CA LYS A 31 -14.53 -24.04 -8.12
C LYS A 31 -14.50 -22.92 -9.16
N ILE A 32 -13.73 -21.88 -8.85
CA ILE A 32 -13.57 -20.70 -9.71
C ILE A 32 -12.11 -20.65 -10.14
N GLY A 33 -11.88 -20.68 -11.45
CA GLY A 33 -10.59 -20.36 -12.05
C GLY A 33 -10.52 -18.86 -12.32
N ILE A 34 -9.43 -18.21 -11.93
CA ILE A 34 -9.20 -16.79 -12.18
C ILE A 34 -7.91 -16.72 -12.99
N ASP A 35 -8.03 -16.26 -14.22
CA ASP A 35 -6.92 -15.94 -15.11
C ASP A 35 -6.78 -14.42 -15.12
N ALA A 36 -5.63 -13.94 -14.64
CA ALA A 36 -5.34 -12.52 -14.54
C ALA A 36 -3.83 -12.29 -14.76
N PRO A 37 -3.45 -11.16 -15.38
CA PRO A 37 -2.05 -10.80 -15.57
C PRO A 37 -1.37 -10.51 -14.23
N GLY A 38 -0.05 -10.68 -14.16
CA GLY A 38 0.73 -10.51 -12.92
C GLY A 38 0.68 -9.11 -12.29
N ASN A 39 0.17 -8.11 -13.01
CA ASN A 39 -0.09 -6.78 -12.47
C ASN A 39 -1.33 -6.72 -11.56
N VAL A 40 -2.22 -7.71 -11.63
CA VAL A 40 -3.45 -7.80 -10.83
C VAL A 40 -3.25 -8.79 -9.69
N LYS A 41 -3.35 -8.30 -8.45
CA LYS A 41 -3.27 -9.15 -7.25
C LYS A 41 -4.59 -9.89 -7.05
N VAL A 42 -4.55 -11.22 -7.09
CA VAL A 42 -5.68 -12.10 -6.76
C VAL A 42 -5.51 -12.59 -5.32
N LEU A 43 -6.37 -12.13 -4.42
CA LEU A 43 -6.37 -12.51 -3.01
C LEU A 43 -7.71 -13.14 -2.64
N ARG A 44 -7.70 -14.03 -1.65
CA ARG A 44 -8.94 -14.51 -1.04
C ARG A 44 -9.57 -13.40 -0.21
N GLY A 45 -10.90 -13.30 -0.21
CA GLY A 45 -11.62 -12.16 0.37
C GLY A 45 -11.30 -11.94 1.86
N GLU A 46 -11.05 -13.02 2.59
CA GLU A 46 -10.67 -13.01 4.00
C GLU A 46 -9.30 -12.39 4.28
N LEU A 47 -8.39 -12.37 3.29
CA LEU A 47 -7.05 -11.80 3.44
C LEU A 47 -6.99 -10.30 3.16
N LYS A 48 -8.07 -9.71 2.62
CA LYS A 48 -8.10 -8.31 2.19
C LYS A 48 -7.92 -7.32 3.35
N THR A 49 -8.32 -7.68 4.57
CA THR A 49 -8.24 -6.81 5.75
C THR A 49 -6.81 -6.56 6.22
N CYS A 50 -5.84 -7.41 5.85
CA CYS A 50 -4.47 -7.30 6.36
C CYS A 50 -3.59 -6.31 5.57
N LEU A 51 -4.08 -5.80 4.42
CA LEU A 51 -3.40 -4.75 3.65
C LEU A 51 -4.08 -3.43 4.02
N PRO A 52 -3.49 -2.61 4.91
CA PRO A 52 -4.00 -1.28 5.14
C PRO A 52 -4.09 -0.56 3.78
N PRO A 53 -5.10 0.31 3.57
CA PRO A 53 -5.15 1.14 2.38
C PRO A 53 -3.77 1.79 2.19
N PRO A 54 -3.26 1.91 0.95
CA PRO A 54 -1.96 2.51 0.74
C PRO A 54 -1.99 3.85 1.44
N ALA A 55 -1.25 3.96 2.55
CA ALA A 55 -1.08 5.22 3.22
C ALA A 55 -0.49 6.12 2.14
N GLN A 56 -1.29 7.04 1.62
CA GLN A 56 -0.79 8.14 0.83
C GLN A 56 0.10 8.88 1.82
N MET A 57 1.38 8.51 1.86
CA MET A 57 2.38 9.34 2.48
C MET A 57 2.31 10.65 1.69
N PRO A 58 1.91 11.76 2.31
CA PRO A 58 1.94 13.02 1.60
C PRO A 58 3.41 13.27 1.25
N SER A 59 3.72 13.18 -0.04
CA SER A 59 4.95 13.70 -0.63
C SER A 59 4.88 15.22 -0.62
N GLY A 60 4.81 15.79 0.59
CA GLY A 60 5.06 17.21 0.77
C GLY A 60 6.57 17.43 0.74
N PRO A 61 7.08 18.44 0.02
CA PRO A 61 8.47 18.82 0.23
C PRO A 61 8.57 19.25 1.69
N VAL A 62 9.45 18.60 2.45
CA VAL A 62 9.91 19.13 3.74
C VAL A 62 10.52 20.49 3.43
N LEU A 63 9.71 21.53 3.59
CA LEU A 63 10.04 22.88 3.14
C LEU A 63 11.23 23.36 3.96
N SER A 64 12.38 23.41 3.29
CA SER A 64 13.52 24.21 3.67
C SER A 64 13.05 25.61 4.07
N SER A 65 13.11 25.92 5.35
CA SER A 65 13.13 27.31 5.81
C SER A 65 14.08 27.40 6.99
N GLY A 66 15.33 27.79 6.67
CA GLY A 66 16.13 28.55 7.62
C GLY A 66 15.44 29.89 7.96
N PRO A 67 16.01 30.68 8.88
CA PRO A 67 17.35 31.19 8.68
C PRO A 67 18.27 31.08 9.91
N ALA A 68 19.57 31.18 9.63
CA ALA A 68 20.63 31.42 10.59
C ALA A 68 20.35 32.70 11.40
N LEU A 69 20.45 32.60 12.72
CA LEU A 69 20.50 33.76 13.62
C LEU A 69 21.93 34.33 13.60
N PRO A 70 22.10 35.65 13.40
CA PRO A 70 23.40 36.29 13.50
C PRO A 70 23.69 36.74 14.94
N GLY A 71 24.85 36.32 15.46
CA GLY A 71 25.77 37.20 16.17
C GLY A 71 25.64 37.38 17.69
N ARG A 72 26.83 37.24 18.34
CA ARG A 72 27.28 37.84 19.62
C ARG A 72 26.55 37.33 20.87
N MET A 73 27.25 36.92 21.93
CA MET A 73 28.13 37.78 22.73
C MET A 73 29.33 37.02 23.32
N THR A 74 30.49 37.66 23.23
CA THR A 74 31.71 37.32 23.94
C THR A 74 31.63 37.84 25.38
N THR A 75 31.62 36.93 26.34
CA THR A 75 32.04 37.15 27.74
C THR A 75 32.76 35.85 28.09
N GLY A 76 34.08 35.80 28.28
CA GLY A 76 34.83 36.61 29.24
C GLY A 76 34.62 35.96 30.61
N CYS A 77 35.70 35.38 31.17
CA CYS A 77 35.75 34.51 32.38
C CYS A 77 35.47 33.03 32.03
N ASP A 78 36.32 32.04 32.33
CA ASP A 78 37.17 31.88 33.50
C ASP A 78 38.56 31.35 33.12
N LEU A 79 39.56 32.16 33.45
CA LEU A 79 40.92 31.75 33.67
C LEU A 79 41.01 31.35 35.15
N GLU A 80 40.57 30.15 35.51
CA GLU A 80 40.76 29.65 36.87
C GLU A 80 41.39 28.26 36.85
N SER A 81 42.71 28.28 37.08
CA SER A 81 43.41 27.40 38.01
C SER A 81 43.17 25.90 37.93
N ALA A 82 44.15 25.19 37.37
CA ALA A 82 44.66 23.98 38.02
C ALA A 82 46.12 23.73 37.63
N PRO A 83 47.09 23.92 38.55
CA PRO A 83 48.38 23.27 38.47
C PRO A 83 48.25 21.82 38.96
N PHE A 84 48.77 20.85 38.20
CA PHE A 84 49.67 19.76 38.63
C PHE A 84 50.06 18.91 37.42
#